data_AF-A0A0F8X3F9-F1
#
_entry.id   AF-A0A0F8X3F9-F1
#
_cell.length_a   1.000
_cell.length_b   1.000
_cell.length_c   1.000
_cell.angle_alpha   90.00
_cell.angle_beta   90.00
_cell.angle_gamma   90.00
#
_symmetry.space_group_name_H-M   'P 1'
#
loop_
_entity.id
_entity.type
_entity.pdbx_description
1 polymer ?
#
loop_
_entity_poly.entity_id
_entity_poly.type
_entity_poly.pdbx_seq_one_letter_code
_entity_poly.pdbx_strand_id
1 'polypeptide(L)'
;LDTQKAVHLLKQRKYEIGLQVMVGLPGDDEIRSFSTAEKVADLFPDFVRIYPTVVLKESLLAKWYLQGRYTPLSLGSSVTLVKKLFLFFAGKQIQVIRMGLQASDQLENGRAIMAGPYHPAFGHLVYSEIFLDRVLSHLNHRRSGVDAISIKLHPRNTSHLRGLNNQNIKQLKKTFLLKAVQIISDFECPTDQLVIDGASIPVP
;
A
#
# COMPACT_ATOMS: atom_id res chain seq x y z
N LEU A 1 19.69 -13.28 12.30
CA LEU A 1 20.75 -13.13 13.32
C LEU A 1 21.46 -11.78 13.15
N ASP A 2 22.05 -11.46 12.00
CA ASP A 2 22.79 -10.19 11.83
C ASP A 2 21.92 -8.93 11.96
N THR A 3 20.76 -8.87 11.31
CA THR A 3 19.82 -7.73 11.44
C THR A 3 19.43 -7.49 12.90
N GLN A 4 19.11 -8.56 13.65
CA GLN A 4 18.70 -8.47 15.04
C GLN A 4 19.86 -7.94 15.91
N LYS A 5 21.08 -8.44 15.67
CA LYS A 5 22.29 -7.97 16.35
C LYS A 5 22.57 -6.50 16.05
N ALA A 6 22.46 -6.09 14.79
CA ALA A 6 22.65 -4.70 14.38
C ALA A 6 21.62 -3.77 15.04
N VAL A 7 20.33 -4.14 15.01
CA VAL A 7 19.27 -3.38 15.69
C VAL A 7 19.56 -3.25 17.19
N HIS A 8 19.96 -4.35 17.86
CA HIS A 8 20.28 -4.30 19.28
C HIS A 8 21.42 -3.31 19.59
N LEU A 9 22.51 -3.35 18.81
CA LEU A 9 23.65 -2.43 18.98
C LEU A 9 23.25 -0.97 18.71
N LEU A 10 22.41 -0.72 17.71
CA LEU A 10 21.90 0.62 17.40
C LEU A 10 21.02 1.16 18.54
N LYS A 11 20.16 0.31 19.13
CA LYS A 11 19.32 0.67 20.29
C LYS A 11 20.13 1.04 21.52
N GLN A 12 21.22 0.32 21.80
CA GLN A 12 22.13 0.66 22.91
C GLN A 12 22.73 2.07 22.77
N ARG A 13 22.87 2.55 21.53
CA ARG A 13 23.36 3.90 21.21
C ARG A 13 22.25 4.94 21.04
N LYS A 14 20.98 4.56 21.25
CA LYS A 14 19.80 5.42 21.12
C LYS A 14 19.63 6.06 19.73
N TYR A 15 20.01 5.34 18.67
CA TYR A 15 19.69 5.76 17.31
C TYR A 15 18.22 5.49 16.97
N GLU A 16 17.66 6.32 16.10
CA GLU A 16 16.44 6.00 15.37
C GLU A 16 16.72 4.92 14.32
N ILE A 17 15.85 3.92 14.23
CA ILE A 17 16.07 2.68 13.48
C ILE A 17 14.95 2.49 12.47
N GLY A 18 15.33 2.60 11.20
CA GLY A 18 14.50 2.24 10.07
C GLY A 18 14.80 0.85 9.55
N LEU A 19 13.77 0.00 9.38
CA LEU A 19 13.93 -1.31 8.74
C LEU A 19 13.30 -1.35 7.34
N GLN A 20 14.02 -1.96 6.40
CA GLN A 20 13.55 -2.17 5.04
C GLN A 20 12.99 -3.59 4.89
N VAL A 21 11.76 -3.68 4.39
CA VAL A 21 11.09 -4.93 4.03
C VAL A 21 10.94 -4.99 2.53
N MET A 22 11.38 -6.09 1.92
CA MET A 22 11.15 -6.36 0.51
C MET A 22 10.12 -7.47 0.35
N VAL A 23 9.16 -7.30 -0.55
CA VAL A 23 8.14 -8.32 -0.86
C VAL A 23 8.33 -8.87 -2.26
N GLY A 24 7.99 -10.15 -2.46
CA GLY A 24 8.10 -10.82 -3.75
C GLY A 24 9.54 -11.18 -4.13
N LEU A 25 10.43 -11.38 -3.16
CA LEU A 25 11.75 -11.94 -3.40
C LEU A 25 11.64 -13.39 -3.94
N PRO A 26 12.70 -13.97 -4.53
CA PRO A 26 12.67 -15.37 -4.96
C PRO A 26 12.30 -16.32 -3.83
N GLY A 27 11.25 -17.12 -4.03
CA GLY A 27 10.72 -18.04 -3.01
C GLY A 27 9.90 -17.36 -1.92
N ASP A 28 9.59 -16.07 -2.03
CA ASP A 28 8.67 -15.37 -1.15
C ASP A 28 7.20 -15.62 -1.55
N ASP A 29 6.32 -15.58 -0.57
CA ASP A 29 4.87 -15.67 -0.71
C ASP A 29 4.21 -14.80 0.36
N GLU A 30 2.87 -14.69 0.35
CA GLU A 30 2.16 -13.85 1.32
C GLU A 30 2.45 -14.28 2.77
N ILE A 31 2.51 -15.58 3.06
CA ILE A 31 2.74 -16.11 4.41
C ILE A 31 4.15 -15.74 4.90
N ARG A 32 5.16 -15.92 4.03
CA ARG A 32 6.56 -15.58 4.33
C ARG A 32 6.78 -14.08 4.47
N SER A 33 6.10 -13.27 3.66
CA SER A 33 6.07 -11.81 3.78
C SER A 33 5.52 -11.38 5.14
N PHE A 34 4.42 -11.98 5.59
CA PHE A 34 3.87 -11.72 6.94
C PHE A 34 4.78 -12.20 8.07
N SER A 35 5.35 -13.40 7.97
CA SER A 35 6.32 -13.89 8.95
C SER A 35 7.54 -12.97 9.06
N THR A 36 7.97 -12.37 7.95
CA THR A 36 9.02 -11.35 7.94
C THR A 36 8.56 -10.08 8.64
N ALA A 37 7.35 -9.60 8.35
CA ALA A 37 6.79 -8.42 8.98
C ALA A 37 6.62 -8.56 10.50
N GLU A 38 6.19 -9.74 10.98
CA GLU A 38 6.13 -10.06 12.41
C GLU A 38 7.51 -9.96 13.07
N LYS A 39 8.52 -10.63 12.49
CA LYS A 39 9.90 -10.57 13.01
C LYS A 39 10.47 -9.15 12.98
N VAL A 40 10.10 -8.34 12.00
CA VAL A 40 10.49 -6.93 11.91
C VAL A 40 9.79 -6.11 13.00
N ALA A 41 8.50 -6.35 13.24
CA ALA A 41 7.76 -5.67 14.31
C ALA A 41 8.30 -6.01 15.71
N ASP A 42 8.70 -7.27 15.94
CA ASP A 42 9.31 -7.72 17.19
C ASP A 42 10.66 -7.05 17.49
N LEU A 43 11.28 -6.44 16.48
CA LEU A 43 12.48 -5.63 16.65
C LEU A 43 12.18 -4.19 17.08
N PHE A 44 10.91 -3.78 17.14
CA PHE A 44 10.42 -2.44 17.47
C PHE A 44 11.26 -1.34 16.78
N PRO A 45 11.25 -1.26 15.44
CA PRO A 45 11.86 -0.14 14.72
C PRO A 45 11.00 1.13 14.89
N ASP A 46 11.62 2.29 14.72
CA ASP A 46 10.90 3.57 14.72
C ASP A 46 10.05 3.72 13.45
N PHE A 47 10.56 3.21 12.31
CA PHE A 47 9.82 3.17 11.06
C PHE A 47 10.22 2.01 10.16
N VAL A 48 9.38 1.74 9.16
CA VAL A 48 9.65 0.77 8.10
C VAL A 48 9.46 1.36 6.71
N ARG A 49 10.18 0.78 5.74
CA ARG A 49 10.00 1.02 4.30
C ARG A 49 9.68 -0.30 3.61
N ILE A 50 8.61 -0.33 2.82
CA ILE A 50 8.16 -1.54 2.12
C ILE A 50 8.41 -1.37 0.62
N TYR A 51 9.26 -2.22 0.05
CA TYR A 51 9.58 -2.20 -1.37
C TYR A 51 9.16 -3.48 -2.07
N PRO A 52 8.41 -3.39 -3.17
CA PRO A 52 8.17 -4.56 -3.97
C PRO A 52 9.42 -4.88 -4.82
N THR A 53 9.73 -6.17 -4.95
CA THR A 53 10.90 -6.62 -5.70
C THR A 53 10.68 -6.46 -7.19
N VAL A 54 11.58 -5.76 -7.87
CA VAL A 54 11.58 -5.60 -9.34
C VAL A 54 12.81 -6.25 -9.95
N VAL A 55 12.70 -6.64 -11.21
CA VAL A 55 13.81 -7.19 -11.99
C VAL A 55 14.52 -6.04 -12.69
N LEU A 56 15.72 -5.70 -12.23
CA LEU A 56 16.57 -4.70 -12.87
C LEU A 56 17.50 -5.36 -13.90
N LYS A 57 17.80 -4.66 -15.00
CA LYS A 57 18.81 -5.07 -15.97
C LYS A 57 20.13 -5.36 -15.26
N GLU A 58 20.87 -6.33 -15.79
CA GLU A 58 22.19 -6.75 -15.31
C GLU A 58 22.22 -7.32 -13.88
N SER A 59 21.07 -7.46 -13.23
CA SER A 59 20.95 -8.12 -11.92
C SER A 59 20.93 -9.65 -12.05
N LEU A 60 21.18 -10.34 -10.93
CA LEU A 60 20.95 -11.78 -10.83
C LEU A 60 19.48 -12.14 -11.13
N LEU A 61 18.54 -11.29 -10.68
CA LEU A 61 17.12 -11.48 -10.95
C LEU A 61 16.78 -11.39 -12.44
N ALA A 62 17.50 -10.57 -13.22
CA ALA A 62 17.32 -10.53 -14.67
C ALA A 62 17.70 -11.86 -15.32
N LYS A 63 18.82 -12.46 -14.90
CA LYS A 63 19.23 -13.79 -15.38
C LYS A 63 18.18 -14.84 -15.03
N TRP A 64 17.68 -14.84 -13.79
CA TRP A 64 16.66 -15.79 -13.35
C TRP A 64 15.32 -15.58 -14.06
N TYR A 65 14.92 -14.34 -14.28
CA TYR A 65 13.70 -14.00 -15.02
C TYR A 65 13.77 -14.48 -16.47
N LEU A 66 14.87 -14.20 -17.19
CA LEU A 66 15.07 -14.67 -18.56
C LEU A 66 15.12 -16.21 -18.68
N GLN A 67 15.55 -16.89 -17.61
CA GLN A 67 15.57 -18.36 -17.52
C GLN A 67 14.25 -18.96 -17.03
N GLY A 68 13.23 -18.15 -16.71
CA GLY A 68 11.96 -18.62 -16.13
C GLY A 68 12.07 -19.13 -14.69
N ARG A 69 13.19 -18.89 -14.00
CA ARG A 69 13.44 -19.32 -12.61
C ARG A 69 12.85 -18.40 -11.56
N TYR A 70 12.48 -17.18 -11.94
CA TYR A 70 11.85 -16.19 -11.08
C TYR A 70 10.81 -15.41 -11.86
N THR A 71 9.60 -15.32 -11.30
CA THR A 71 8.52 -14.48 -11.84
C THR A 71 8.17 -13.45 -10.78
N PRO A 72 8.36 -12.15 -11.04
CA PRO A 72 7.99 -11.12 -10.08
C PRO A 72 6.47 -11.04 -9.93
N LEU A 73 6.01 -10.49 -8.80
CA LEU A 73 4.59 -10.22 -8.57
C LEU A 73 4.04 -9.26 -9.65
N SER A 74 2.76 -9.43 -9.97
CA SER A 74 2.02 -8.40 -10.71
C SER A 74 1.90 -7.12 -9.89
N LEU A 75 1.72 -5.96 -10.54
CA LEU A 75 1.50 -4.70 -9.84
C LEU A 75 0.31 -4.78 -8.88
N GLY A 76 -0.83 -5.33 -9.33
CA GLY A 76 -2.03 -5.47 -8.50
C GLY A 76 -1.80 -6.37 -7.29
N SER A 77 -1.24 -7.58 -7.49
CA SER A 77 -0.95 -8.50 -6.39
C SER A 77 0.02 -7.90 -5.38
N SER A 78 1.01 -7.14 -5.86
CA SER A 78 1.98 -6.45 -5.01
C SER A 78 1.32 -5.31 -4.21
N VAL A 79 0.46 -4.50 -4.82
CA VAL A 79 -0.31 -3.45 -4.14
C VAL A 79 -1.16 -4.06 -3.02
N THR A 80 -1.90 -5.14 -3.30
CA THR A 80 -2.72 -5.84 -2.30
C THR A 80 -1.89 -6.43 -1.16
N LEU A 81 -0.73 -7.03 -1.44
CA LEU A 81 0.16 -7.53 -0.40
C LEU A 81 0.72 -6.39 0.47
N VAL A 82 1.21 -5.32 -0.15
CA VAL A 82 1.78 -4.18 0.58
C VAL A 82 0.70 -3.46 1.39
N LYS A 83 -0.54 -3.35 0.90
CA LYS A 83 -1.69 -2.88 1.69
C LYS A 83 -1.84 -3.66 2.99
N LYS A 84 -1.84 -4.99 2.91
CA LYS A 84 -1.99 -5.86 4.07
C LYS A 84 -0.86 -5.64 5.09
N LEU A 85 0.39 -5.57 4.62
CA LEU A 85 1.54 -5.30 5.48
C LEU A 85 1.52 -3.88 6.07
N PHE A 86 1.11 -2.88 5.29
CA PHE A 86 0.94 -1.51 5.77
C PHE A 86 -0.04 -1.45 6.94
N LEU A 87 -1.22 -2.06 6.79
CA LEU A 87 -2.24 -2.10 7.84
C LEU A 87 -1.75 -2.89 9.07
N PHE A 88 -0.97 -3.96 8.87
CA PHE A 88 -0.34 -4.70 9.96
C PHE A 88 0.61 -3.81 10.78
N PHE A 89 1.56 -3.11 10.13
CA PHE A 89 2.48 -2.22 10.83
C PHE A 89 1.77 -1.04 11.50
N ALA A 90 0.79 -0.44 10.81
CA ALA A 90 -0.03 0.63 11.37
C ALA A 90 -0.77 0.17 12.64
N GLY A 91 -1.34 -1.04 12.64
CA GLY A 91 -1.98 -1.63 13.83
C GLY A 91 -1.01 -1.93 14.98
N LYS A 92 0.29 -2.05 14.70
CA LYS A 92 1.36 -2.16 15.68
C LYS A 92 1.97 -0.81 16.08
N GLN A 93 1.40 0.30 15.61
CA GLN A 93 1.91 1.66 15.83
C GLN A 93 3.35 1.86 15.30
N ILE A 94 3.73 1.11 14.25
CA ILE A 94 5.00 1.26 13.55
C ILE A 94 4.77 2.07 12.28
N GLN A 95 5.48 3.18 12.14
CA GLN A 95 5.28 4.08 11.01
C GLN A 95 5.81 3.46 9.71
N VAL A 96 4.97 3.40 8.68
CA VAL A 96 5.40 3.05 7.32
C VAL A 96 5.66 4.35 6.56
N ILE A 97 6.92 4.73 6.40
CA ILE A 97 7.26 6.03 5.79
C ILE A 97 7.38 5.97 4.26
N ARG A 98 7.44 4.76 3.68
CA ARG A 98 7.53 4.59 2.22
C ARG A 98 6.98 3.25 1.76
N MET A 99 6.23 3.29 0.67
CA MET A 99 5.77 2.12 -0.09
C MET A 99 6.12 2.31 -1.57
N GLY A 100 6.88 1.36 -2.12
CA GLY A 100 7.36 1.44 -3.49
C GLY A 100 8.72 2.09 -3.63
N LEU A 101 9.38 1.79 -4.74
CA LEU A 101 10.77 2.18 -5.00
C LEU A 101 10.94 3.70 -5.14
N GLN A 102 12.15 4.17 -4.85
CA GLN A 102 12.50 5.55 -5.13
C GLN A 102 12.63 5.77 -6.62
N ALA A 103 11.84 6.71 -7.14
CA ALA A 103 12.00 7.15 -8.51
C ALA A 103 13.40 7.75 -8.67
N SER A 104 14.10 7.27 -9.69
CA SER A 104 15.33 7.84 -10.20
C SER A 104 15.18 7.92 -11.72
N ASP A 105 15.91 8.82 -12.37
CA ASP A 105 15.81 9.02 -13.83
C ASP A 105 15.95 7.70 -14.62
N GLN A 106 16.73 6.74 -14.11
CA GLN A 106 16.90 5.43 -14.74
C GLN A 106 15.68 4.49 -14.56
N LEU A 107 15.00 4.59 -13.42
CA LEU A 107 13.79 3.82 -13.13
C LEU A 107 12.56 4.43 -13.81
N GLU A 108 12.47 5.77 -13.87
CA GLU A 108 11.36 6.49 -14.51
C GLU A 108 11.33 6.29 -16.03
N ASN A 109 12.49 6.31 -16.68
CA ASN A 109 12.57 6.08 -18.12
C ASN A 109 12.37 4.60 -18.51
N GLY A 110 12.08 3.71 -17.56
CA GLY A 110 11.90 2.27 -17.79
C GLY A 110 13.15 1.54 -18.30
N ARG A 111 14.27 2.26 -18.46
CA ARG A 111 15.49 1.72 -19.08
C ARG A 111 16.18 0.71 -18.19
N ALA A 112 16.03 0.80 -16.87
CA ALA A 112 16.66 -0.13 -15.93
C ALA A 112 15.76 -1.32 -15.53
N ILE A 113 14.44 -1.23 -15.71
CA ILE A 113 13.49 -2.24 -15.21
C ILE A 113 13.12 -3.20 -16.35
N MET A 114 13.35 -4.49 -16.15
CA MET A 114 12.96 -5.54 -17.10
C MET A 114 11.56 -6.09 -16.82
N ALA A 115 11.20 -6.24 -15.53
CA ALA A 115 9.92 -6.79 -15.12
C ALA A 115 9.61 -6.45 -13.65
N GLY A 116 8.34 -6.63 -13.27
CA GLY A 116 7.88 -6.53 -11.89
C GLY A 116 7.02 -5.31 -11.58
N PRO A 117 6.58 -5.18 -10.32
CA PRO A 117 5.52 -4.27 -9.88
C PRO A 117 6.05 -2.84 -9.63
N TYR A 118 6.60 -2.20 -10.66
CA TYR A 118 7.01 -0.80 -10.57
C TYR A 118 5.85 0.15 -10.93
N HIS A 119 5.66 1.16 -10.08
CA HIS A 119 4.85 2.32 -10.39
C HIS A 119 5.40 3.55 -9.65
N PRO A 120 5.57 4.72 -10.28
CA PRO A 120 6.11 5.91 -9.61
C PRO A 120 5.30 6.32 -8.37
N ALA A 121 3.98 6.19 -8.46
CA ALA A 121 3.04 6.45 -7.37
C ALA A 121 2.55 5.17 -6.68
N PHE A 122 3.39 4.16 -6.49
CA PHE A 122 2.98 2.88 -5.89
C PHE A 122 2.27 3.05 -4.54
N GLY A 123 2.80 3.90 -3.65
CA GLY A 123 2.15 4.19 -2.37
C GLY A 123 0.73 4.77 -2.51
N HIS A 124 0.49 5.61 -3.52
CA HIS A 124 -0.86 6.11 -3.83
C HIS A 124 -1.81 4.97 -4.23
N LEU A 125 -1.33 3.98 -4.99
CA LEU A 125 -2.14 2.81 -5.35
C LEU A 125 -2.53 2.00 -4.11
N VAL A 126 -1.60 1.84 -3.15
CA VAL A 126 -1.87 1.17 -1.88
C VAL A 126 -2.92 1.93 -1.07
N TYR A 127 -2.75 3.24 -0.88
CA TYR A 127 -3.76 4.06 -0.18
C TYR A 127 -5.10 4.03 -0.90
N SER A 128 -5.13 4.11 -2.22
CA SER A 128 -6.35 4.03 -3.02
C SER A 128 -7.11 2.73 -2.79
N GLU A 129 -6.42 1.60 -2.69
CA GLU A 129 -7.03 0.31 -2.40
C GLU A 129 -7.58 0.25 -0.96
N ILE A 130 -6.88 0.84 0.02
CA ILE A 130 -7.38 0.95 1.40
C ILE A 130 -8.66 1.77 1.46
N PHE A 131 -8.68 2.94 0.81
CA PHE A 131 -9.86 3.80 0.77
C PHE A 131 -11.06 3.07 0.15
N LEU A 132 -10.84 2.35 -0.94
CA LEU A 132 -11.87 1.54 -1.57
C LEU A 132 -12.41 0.47 -0.62
N ASP A 133 -11.54 -0.30 0.04
CA ASP A 133 -11.94 -1.34 1.00
C ASP A 133 -12.78 -0.76 2.16
N ARG A 134 -12.40 0.41 2.68
CA ARG A 134 -13.15 1.09 3.76
C ARG A 134 -14.56 1.47 3.33
N VAL A 135 -14.70 2.06 2.14
CA VAL A 135 -16.01 2.44 1.60
C VAL A 135 -16.85 1.21 1.26
N LEU A 136 -16.27 0.19 0.62
CA LEU A 136 -16.95 -1.07 0.32
C LEU A 136 -17.46 -1.74 1.60
N SER A 137 -16.61 -1.86 2.62
CA SER A 137 -16.98 -2.47 3.90
C SER A 137 -18.13 -1.73 4.56
N HIS A 138 -18.12 -0.39 4.57
CA HIS A 138 -19.21 0.38 5.15
C HIS A 138 -20.53 0.20 4.38
N LEU A 139 -20.48 0.30 3.05
CA LEU A 139 -21.66 0.20 2.20
C LEU A 139 -22.26 -1.21 2.16
N ASN A 140 -21.46 -2.27 2.37
CA ASN A 140 -21.97 -3.65 2.48
C ASN A 140 -22.94 -3.85 3.65
N HIS A 141 -22.87 -3.01 4.69
CA HIS A 141 -23.78 -3.05 5.84
C HIS A 141 -25.00 -2.14 5.69
N ARG A 142 -25.13 -1.46 4.54
CA ARG A 142 -26.21 -0.50 4.27
C ARG A 142 -27.47 -1.22 3.80
N ARG A 143 -28.64 -0.66 4.12
CA ARG A 143 -29.92 -1.15 3.57
C ARG A 143 -29.98 -0.90 2.06
N SER A 144 -30.49 -1.88 1.32
CA SER A 144 -30.73 -1.80 -0.12
C SER A 144 -31.70 -0.66 -0.49
N GLY A 145 -31.54 -0.08 -1.67
CA GLY A 145 -32.52 0.86 -2.26
C GLY A 145 -32.05 2.30 -2.46
N VAL A 146 -30.80 2.63 -2.13
CA VAL A 146 -30.24 3.96 -2.40
C VAL A 146 -29.38 3.92 -3.66
N ASP A 147 -29.69 4.75 -4.65
CA ASP A 147 -28.99 4.81 -5.94
C ASP A 147 -27.93 5.93 -6.02
N ALA A 148 -27.73 6.69 -4.95
CA ALA A 148 -26.70 7.72 -4.83
C ALA A 148 -26.05 7.75 -3.44
N ILE A 149 -24.76 8.05 -3.40
CA ILE A 149 -24.04 8.30 -2.14
C ILE A 149 -23.27 9.61 -2.20
N SER A 150 -23.07 10.22 -1.04
CA SER A 150 -22.16 11.33 -0.84
C SER A 150 -21.05 10.91 0.10
N ILE A 151 -19.80 11.14 -0.31
CA ILE A 151 -18.60 10.85 0.48
C ILE A 151 -17.91 12.18 0.74
N LYS A 152 -17.88 12.58 2.02
CA LYS A 152 -17.25 13.80 2.48
C LYS A 152 -15.87 13.49 3.07
N LEU A 153 -14.83 14.22 2.69
CA LEU A 153 -13.46 13.97 3.16
C LEU A 153 -12.56 15.20 3.02
N HIS A 154 -11.42 15.17 3.70
CA HIS A 154 -10.40 16.19 3.53
C HIS A 154 -9.86 16.22 2.08
N PRO A 155 -9.70 17.38 1.43
CA PRO A 155 -9.26 17.49 0.03
C PRO A 155 -7.98 16.71 -0.31
N ARG A 156 -7.04 16.63 0.64
CA ARG A 156 -5.79 15.86 0.50
C ARG A 156 -5.98 14.37 0.18
N ASN A 157 -7.13 13.80 0.56
CA ASN A 157 -7.46 12.39 0.36
C ASN A 157 -8.35 12.14 -0.85
N THR A 158 -8.77 13.20 -1.57
CA THR A 158 -9.66 13.06 -2.73
C THR A 158 -9.07 12.16 -3.82
N SER A 159 -7.77 12.26 -4.08
CA SER A 159 -7.09 11.42 -5.08
C SER A 159 -7.06 9.95 -4.66
N HIS A 160 -6.79 9.66 -3.38
CA HIS A 160 -6.84 8.31 -2.82
C HIS A 160 -8.23 7.70 -2.94
N LEU A 161 -9.29 8.43 -2.56
CA LEU A 161 -10.66 7.94 -2.70
C LEU A 161 -11.03 7.64 -4.16
N ARG A 162 -10.67 8.54 -5.09
CA ARG A 162 -11.01 8.38 -6.51
C ARG A 162 -10.26 7.23 -7.16
N GLY A 163 -9.02 7.01 -6.75
CA GLY A 163 -8.09 6.09 -7.39
C GLY A 163 -7.69 6.52 -8.80
N LEU A 164 -6.73 5.77 -9.37
CA LEU A 164 -6.21 6.05 -10.70
C LEU A 164 -7.34 6.04 -11.74
N ASN A 165 -7.48 7.09 -12.54
CA ASN A 165 -8.52 7.20 -13.58
C ASN A 165 -9.95 6.94 -13.09
N ASN A 166 -10.24 7.33 -11.83
CA ASN A 166 -11.52 7.14 -11.14
C ASN A 166 -11.95 5.67 -10.98
N GLN A 167 -10.99 4.74 -10.94
CA GLN A 167 -11.28 3.31 -10.85
C GLN A 167 -12.11 2.94 -9.61
N ASN A 168 -11.81 3.52 -8.45
CA ASN A 168 -12.59 3.27 -7.23
C ASN A 168 -14.05 3.70 -7.40
N ILE A 169 -14.29 4.88 -7.98
CA ILE A 169 -15.64 5.40 -8.21
C ILE A 169 -16.42 4.50 -9.17
N LYS A 170 -15.77 4.05 -10.25
CA LYS A 170 -16.35 3.09 -11.20
C LYS A 170 -16.70 1.77 -10.51
N GLN A 171 -15.81 1.28 -9.63
CA GLN A 171 -16.04 0.05 -8.87
C GLN A 171 -17.21 0.19 -7.89
N LEU A 172 -17.27 1.28 -7.11
CA LEU A 172 -18.39 1.54 -6.20
C LEU A 172 -19.74 1.59 -6.93
N LYS A 173 -19.80 2.31 -8.06
CA LYS A 173 -21.01 2.36 -8.90
C LYS A 173 -21.41 0.98 -9.40
N LYS A 174 -20.46 0.19 -9.87
CA LYS A 174 -20.71 -1.16 -10.37
C LYS A 174 -21.19 -2.10 -9.25
N THR A 175 -20.51 -2.11 -8.11
CA THR A 175 -20.78 -3.05 -7.01
C THR A 175 -22.15 -2.79 -6.36
N PHE A 176 -22.52 -1.53 -6.16
CA PHE A 176 -23.76 -1.15 -5.48
C PHE A 176 -24.86 -0.62 -6.42
N LEU A 177 -24.67 -0.74 -7.75
CA LEU A 177 -25.60 -0.24 -8.77
C LEU A 177 -25.96 1.25 -8.60
N LEU A 178 -25.01 2.06 -8.15
CA LEU A 178 -25.21 3.48 -7.90
C LEU A 178 -25.22 4.27 -9.20
N LYS A 179 -26.21 5.14 -9.38
CA LYS A 179 -26.24 6.16 -10.44
C LYS A 179 -25.21 7.24 -10.17
N ALA A 180 -25.04 7.65 -8.92
CA ALA A 180 -24.18 8.75 -8.53
C ALA A 180 -23.31 8.45 -7.29
N VAL A 181 -22.07 8.95 -7.33
CA VAL A 181 -21.15 9.00 -6.19
C VAL A 181 -20.63 10.42 -6.16
N GLN A 182 -21.15 11.23 -5.23
CA GLN A 182 -20.71 12.60 -5.03
C GLN A 182 -19.54 12.61 -4.05
N ILE A 183 -18.51 13.40 -4.37
CA ILE A 183 -17.36 13.60 -3.50
C ILE A 183 -17.41 15.04 -3.02
N ILE A 184 -17.47 15.24 -1.71
CA ILE A 184 -17.51 16.56 -1.07
C ILE A 184 -16.16 16.76 -0.37
N SER A 185 -15.34 17.66 -0.89
CA SER A 185 -14.09 18.03 -0.26
C SER A 185 -14.33 19.11 0.80
N ASP A 186 -13.98 18.83 2.06
CA ASP A 186 -14.14 19.75 3.18
C ASP A 186 -12.87 19.79 4.04
N PHE A 187 -12.29 20.98 4.22
CA PHE A 187 -11.08 21.18 5.03
C PHE A 187 -11.33 20.96 6.54
N GLU A 188 -12.58 21.03 6.99
CA GLU A 188 -12.96 20.73 8.38
C GLU A 188 -13.03 19.23 8.66
N CYS A 189 -13.01 18.38 7.63
CA CYS A 189 -12.96 16.94 7.83
C CYS A 189 -11.59 16.51 8.39
N PRO A 190 -11.56 15.69 9.45
CA PRO A 190 -10.33 15.04 9.90
C PRO A 190 -9.70 14.26 8.77
N THR A 191 -8.39 14.24 8.79
CA THR A 191 -7.63 13.74 7.66
C THR A 191 -7.39 12.24 7.66
N ASP A 192 -7.67 11.61 8.78
CA ASP A 192 -7.67 10.18 9.06
C ASP A 192 -9.08 9.58 8.95
N GLN A 193 -10.04 10.35 8.41
CA GLN A 193 -11.45 9.96 8.32
C GLN A 193 -12.09 10.39 7.00
N LEU A 194 -13.14 9.68 6.61
CA LEU A 194 -14.12 10.11 5.63
C LEU A 194 -15.53 9.91 6.22
N VAL A 195 -16.49 10.69 5.76
CA VAL A 195 -17.87 10.65 6.25
C VAL A 195 -18.81 10.21 5.14
N ILE A 196 -19.62 9.18 5.43
CA ILE A 196 -20.68 8.66 4.56
C ILE A 196 -21.94 8.56 5.40
N ASP A 197 -23.04 9.16 4.94
CA ASP A 197 -24.34 9.15 5.65
C ASP A 197 -24.25 9.58 7.14
N GLY A 198 -23.35 10.51 7.46
CA GLY A 198 -23.10 10.97 8.83
C GLY A 198 -22.23 10.03 9.68
N ALA A 199 -21.88 8.85 9.20
CA ALA A 199 -20.94 7.95 9.87
C ALA A 199 -19.50 8.29 9.51
N SER A 200 -18.63 8.38 10.52
CA SER A 200 -17.20 8.58 10.31
C SER A 200 -16.48 7.24 10.13
N ILE A 201 -15.69 7.13 9.07
CA ILE A 201 -15.01 5.92 8.64
C ILE A 201 -13.51 6.19 8.66
N PRO A 202 -12.73 5.43 9.44
CA PRO A 202 -11.30 5.65 9.57
C PRO A 202 -10.56 5.26 8.29
N VAL A 203 -9.62 6.10 7.89
CA VAL A 203 -8.66 5.90 6.81
C VAL A 203 -7.24 6.25 7.29
N PRO A 204 -6.20 5.70 6.65
CA PRO A 204 -4.81 6.05 7.00
C PRO A 204 -4.48 7.52 6.79
#